data_AF-A0AAW9EFQ9-F1
#
_entry.id   AF-A0AAW9EFQ9-F1
#
_cell.length_a   1.000
_cell.length_b   1.000
_cell.length_c   1.000
_cell.angle_alpha   90.00
_cell.angle_beta   90.00
_cell.angle_gamma   90.00
#
_symmetry.space_group_name_H-M   'P 1'
#
loop_
_entity.id
_entity.type
_entity.pdbx_description
1 polymer ?
#
loop_
_entity_poly.entity_id
_entity_poly.type
_entity_poly.pdbx_seq_one_letter_code
_entity_poly.pdbx_strand_id
1 'polypeptide(L)' 'SQAGRKVFTLQTLPTSGDPFGDGIGKVAGSSLHAGVAARADERKKLERLCRYISRPAVSEKRLSLTRGGNVRYQLKT' A
#
# COMPACT_ATOMS: atom_id res chain seq x y z
N SER A 1 -2.16 -24.27 -22.55
CA SER A 1 -2.68 -22.95 -22.13
C SER A 1 -3.04 -23.02 -20.66
N GLN A 2 -2.27 -22.38 -19.76
CA GLN A 2 -2.59 -22.36 -18.34
C GLN A 2 -3.08 -20.96 -17.97
N ALA A 3 -4.39 -20.80 -17.83
CA ALA A 3 -5.03 -19.57 -17.42
C ALA A 3 -4.77 -19.28 -15.92
N GLY A 4 -4.71 -18.00 -15.57
CA GLY A 4 -4.23 -17.48 -14.30
C GLY A 4 -4.88 -18.10 -13.06
N ARG A 5 -4.03 -18.62 -12.17
CA ARG A 5 -4.40 -19.20 -10.88
C ARG A 5 -4.53 -18.08 -9.84
N LYS A 6 -5.65 -18.01 -9.13
CA LYS A 6 -5.94 -16.99 -8.11
C LYS A 6 -4.92 -17.13 -6.95
N VAL A 7 -4.18 -16.06 -6.66
CA VAL A 7 -3.10 -16.07 -5.64
C VAL A 7 -3.66 -15.66 -4.27
N PHE A 8 -3.11 -16.30 -3.24
CA PHE A 8 -3.47 -16.31 -1.83
C PHE A 8 -3.70 -14.94 -1.17
N THR A 9 -4.61 -14.93 -0.19
CA THR A 9 -4.91 -13.80 0.69
C THR A 9 -3.70 -13.44 1.56
N LEU A 10 -3.26 -12.19 1.52
CA LEU A 10 -2.18 -11.68 2.38
C LEU A 10 -2.65 -11.59 3.84
N GLN A 11 -2.05 -12.40 4.71
CA GLN A 11 -2.15 -12.20 6.16
C GLN A 11 -1.16 -11.10 6.57
N THR A 12 -1.61 -10.16 7.40
CA THR A 12 -0.81 -9.01 7.84
C THR A 12 -0.01 -9.40 9.08
N LEU A 13 1.31 -9.21 9.02
CA LEU A 13 2.20 -9.38 10.18
C LEU A 13 2.12 -8.13 11.09
N PRO A 14 2.24 -8.28 12.42
CA PRO A 14 2.28 -7.15 13.34
C PRO A 14 3.52 -6.29 13.08
N THR A 15 3.34 -4.97 13.09
CA THR A 15 4.43 -4.00 12.86
C THR A 15 5.21 -3.75 14.14
N SER A 16 6.52 -3.90 14.07
CA SER A 16 7.48 -3.50 15.10
C SER A 16 7.77 -2.00 14.97
N GLY A 17 7.10 -1.19 15.77
CA GLY A 17 7.37 0.24 15.88
C GLY A 17 6.67 0.82 17.11
N ASP A 18 7.30 1.80 17.75
CA ASP A 18 6.80 2.39 18.99
C ASP A 18 5.34 2.84 18.82
N PRO A 19 4.43 2.40 19.70
CA PRO A 19 3.02 2.72 19.59
C PRO A 19 2.86 4.21 19.81
N PHE A 20 2.51 4.92 18.74
CA PHE A 20 1.84 6.21 18.86
C PHE A 20 0.62 5.97 19.73
N GLY A 21 0.58 6.61 20.90
CA GLY A 21 -0.47 6.40 21.91
C GLY A 21 -1.85 6.35 21.26
N ASP A 22 -2.49 5.19 21.39
CA ASP A 22 -3.89 4.79 21.19
C ASP A 22 -4.74 5.44 20.07
N GLY A 23 -4.12 6.10 19.10
CA GLY A 23 -4.80 6.90 18.09
C GLY A 23 -5.04 6.14 16.80
N ILE A 24 -5.95 5.16 16.79
CA ILE A 24 -6.51 4.67 15.53
C ILE A 24 -7.37 5.80 14.95
N GLY A 25 -6.84 6.51 13.96
CA GLY A 25 -7.62 7.45 13.16
C GLY A 25 -8.71 6.69 12.39
N LYS A 26 -9.94 6.66 12.91
CA LYS A 26 -11.09 6.10 12.21
C LYS A 26 -11.75 7.19 11.38
N VAL A 27 -11.76 7.02 10.05
CA VAL A 27 -12.53 7.88 9.13
C VAL A 27 -13.31 6.98 8.18
N ALA A 28 -14.63 7.20 8.09
CA ALA A 28 -15.51 6.54 7.11
C ALA A 28 -15.36 5.01 7.02
N GLY A 29 -15.33 4.31 8.17
CA GLY A 29 -15.20 2.85 8.21
C GLY A 29 -13.80 2.31 7.94
N SER A 30 -12.82 3.18 7.72
CA SER A 30 -11.40 2.82 7.58
C SER A 30 -10.67 3.09 8.89
N SER A 31 -10.04 2.06 9.47
CA SER A 31 -9.13 2.20 10.61
C SER A 31 -7.70 2.38 10.09
N LEU A 32 -7.15 3.58 10.27
CA LEU A 32 -5.78 3.86 9.88
C LEU A 32 -4.84 3.42 11.01
N HIS A 33 -4.40 2.16 10.99
CA HIS A 33 -3.54 1.59 12.02
C HIS A 33 -2.05 1.64 11.62
N ALA A 34 -1.22 2.00 12.61
CA ALA A 34 0.25 2.03 12.64
C ALA A 34 0.96 3.12 11.79
N GLY A 35 1.58 4.09 12.48
CA GLY A 35 2.67 4.91 11.93
C GLY A 35 2.30 6.05 10.99
N VAL A 36 1.01 6.35 10.84
CA VAL A 36 0.44 7.34 9.89
C VAL A 36 0.30 8.77 10.40
N ALA A 37 0.46 8.99 11.71
CA ALA A 37 0.50 10.32 12.30
C ALA A 37 1.96 10.73 12.48
N ALA A 38 2.34 11.94 12.05
CA ALA A 38 3.66 12.50 12.32
C ALA A 38 3.50 13.75 13.18
N ARG A 39 4.31 13.89 14.25
CA ARG A 39 4.40 15.15 14.99
C ARG A 39 5.11 16.21 14.15
N ALA A 40 4.96 17.48 14.52
CA ALA A 40 5.55 18.60 13.80
C ALA A 40 7.09 18.51 13.68
N ASP A 41 7.76 17.93 14.66
CA ASP A 41 9.21 17.69 14.71
C ASP A 41 9.67 16.48 13.87
N GLU A 42 8.76 15.60 13.46
CA GLU A 42 9.10 14.32 12.80
C GLU A 42 9.16 14.45 11.27
N ARG A 43 9.96 15.39 10.75
CA ARG A 43 9.97 15.71 9.31
C ARG A 43 10.25 14.50 8.40
N LYS A 44 11.18 13.63 8.80
CA LYS A 44 11.49 12.39 8.07
C LYS A 44 10.29 11.44 7.98
N LYS A 45 9.50 11.36 9.04
CA LYS A 45 8.29 10.53 9.09
C LYS A 45 7.21 11.09 8.19
N LEU A 46 6.98 12.41 8.26
CA LEU A 46 6.05 13.11 7.38
C LEU A 46 6.40 12.89 5.90
N GLU A 47 7.67 13.05 5.54
CA GLU A 47 8.13 12.84 4.16
C GLU A 47 7.90 11.39 3.69
N ARG A 48 8.20 10.41 4.54
CA ARG A 48 7.93 8.99 4.26
C ARG A 48 6.44 8.75 4.01
N LEU A 49 5.56 9.35 4.80
CA LEU A 49 4.12 9.25 4.64
C LEU A 49 3.62 9.90 3.35
N CYS A 50 4.06 11.13 3.06
CA CYS A 50 3.70 11.81 1.82
C CYS A 50 4.12 11.00 0.60
N ARG A 51 5.37 10.49 0.58
CA ARG A 51 5.87 9.61 -0.49
C ARG A 51 5.06 8.32 -0.61
N TYR A 52 4.61 7.77 0.52
CA TYR A 52 3.79 6.56 0.55
C TYR A 52 2.39 6.80 0.00
N ILE A 53 1.78 7.94 0.31
CA ILE A 53 0.44 8.31 -0.17
C ILE A 53 0.47 8.68 -1.65
N SER A 54 1.52 9.39 -2.10
CA SER A 54 1.63 9.87 -3.47
C SER A 54 2.11 8.81 -4.46
N ARG A 55 2.59 7.65 -4.01
CA ARG A 55 3.06 6.60 -4.93
C ARG A 55 1.87 5.87 -5.55
N PRO A 56 1.89 5.60 -6.87
CA PRO A 56 0.89 4.75 -7.50
C PRO A 56 0.84 3.36 -6.86
N ALA A 57 -0.36 2.79 -6.73
CA ALA A 57 -0.56 1.45 -6.17
C ALA A 57 0.13 0.35 -7.01
N VAL A 58 0.32 0.60 -8.30
CA VAL A 58 1.00 -0.29 -9.25
C VAL A 58 1.98 0.48 -10.10
N SER A 59 3.04 -0.18 -10.55
CA SER A 59 4.00 0.41 -11.50
C SER A 59 3.38 0.50 -12.88
N GLU A 60 3.14 1.71 -13.37
CA GLU A 60 2.57 1.97 -14.70
C GLU A 60 3.43 1.38 -15.83
N LYS A 61 4.75 1.40 -15.67
CA LYS A 61 5.70 0.78 -16.62
C LYS A 61 5.50 -0.73 -16.79
N ARG A 62 4.82 -1.37 -15.85
CA ARG A 62 4.53 -2.81 -15.86
C ARG A 62 3.09 -3.11 -16.30
N LEU A 63 2.31 -2.08 -16.67
CA LEU A 63 0.98 -2.21 -17.23
C LEU A 63 1.03 -2.21 -18.76
N SER A 64 0.21 -3.06 -19.38
CA SER A 64 -0.01 -3.08 -20.82
C SER A 64 -1.42 -3.55 -21.14
N LEU A 65 -1.98 -3.16 -22.28
CA LEU A 65 -3.24 -3.71 -22.77
C LEU A 65 -2.98 -5.01 -23.55
N THR A 66 -3.89 -5.98 -23.39
CA THR A 66 -3.96 -7.17 -24.22
C THR A 66 -4.83 -6.90 -25.46
N ARG A 67 -4.69 -7.74 -26.50
CA ARG A 67 -5.55 -7.65 -27.70
C ARG A 67 -7.05 -7.77 -27.40
N GLY A 68 -7.42 -8.44 -26.30
CA GLY A 68 -8.80 -8.58 -25.85
C GLY A 68 -9.29 -7.45 -24.93
N GLY A 69 -8.57 -6.32 -24.82
CA GLY A 69 -8.97 -5.16 -24.02
C GLY A 69 -8.69 -5.27 -22.52
N ASN A 70 -8.15 -6.39 -22.03
CA ASN A 70 -7.79 -6.54 -20.62
C ASN A 70 -6.47 -5.85 -20.28
N VAL A 71 -6.31 -5.40 -19.03
CA VAL A 71 -5.06 -4.88 -18.48
C VAL A 71 -4.19 -6.04 -17.99
N ARG A 72 -2.96 -6.14 -18.50
CA ARG A 72 -1.93 -7.09 -18.08
C ARG A 72 -0.90 -6.37 -17.21
N TYR A 73 -0.62 -6.92 -16.04
CA TYR A 73 0.44 -6.46 -15.14
C TYR A 73 1.58 -7.48 -15.10
N GLN A 74 2.77 -7.08 -15.56
CA GLN A 74 3.98 -7.92 -15.47
C GLN A 74 4.44 -7.98 -14.01
N LEU A 75 4.77 -9.14 -13.45
CA LEU A 75 5.29 -9.25 -12.08
C LEU A 75 6.78 -8.85 -12.00
N LYS A 76 7.21 -8.32 -10.84
CA LYS A 76 8.63 -8.08 -10.58
C LYS A 76 9.28 -9.44 -10.31
N THR A 77 10.30 -9.79 -11.09
CA THR A 77 11.22 -10.90 -10.81
C THR A 77 12.30 -10.47 -9.84
#